data_AF-A0A959XRH4-F1
#
_entry.id   AF-A0A959XRH4-F1
#
_cell.length_a   1.000
_cell.length_b   1.000
_cell.length_c   1.000
_cell.angle_alpha   90.00
_cell.angle_beta   90.00
_cell.angle_gamma   90.00
#
_symmetry.space_group_name_H-M   'P 1'
#
loop_
_entity.id
_entity.type
_entity.pdbx_description
1 polymer ?
#
loop_
_entity_poly.entity_id
_entity_poly.type
_entity_poly.pdbx_seq_one_letter_code
_entity_poly.pdbx_strand_id
1 'polypeptide(L)' 'NVSMMEARALCEEITGNRMDMKYSDQARIGDHIWYVSDVRKFQEHYPEWTYRYGLKETLVQIFEEMTKRMH' A
#
# COMPACT_ATOMS: atom_id res chain seq x y z
N ASN A 1 -5.84 -0.86 -5.09
CA ASN A 1 -5.30 0.27 -5.87
C ASN A 1 -5.39 1.53 -5.01
N VAL A 2 -4.36 2.36 -4.99
CA VAL A 2 -4.26 3.56 -4.14
C VAL A 2 -3.22 4.52 -4.72
N SER A 3 -3.48 5.82 -4.65
CA SER A 3 -2.49 6.86 -4.97
C SER A 3 -1.54 7.12 -3.79
N MET A 4 -0.42 7.81 -4.04
CA MET A 4 0.53 8.19 -2.99
C MET A 4 -0.10 9.11 -1.92
N MET A 5 -1.04 9.98 -2.31
CA MET A 5 -1.71 10.89 -1.38
C MET A 5 -2.70 10.16 -0.47
N GLU A 6 -3.48 9.22 -1.03
CA GLU A 6 -4.40 8.39 -0.26
C GLU A 6 -3.64 7.44 0.67
N ALA A 7 -2.53 6.86 0.21
CA ALA A 7 -1.67 6.01 1.03
C ALA A 7 -1.09 6.80 2.22
N ARG A 8 -0.65 8.06 2.00
CA ARG A 8 -0.21 8.94 3.08
C ARG A 8 -1.31 9.14 4.12
N ALA A 9 -2.52 9.50 3.68
CA ALA A 9 -3.63 9.75 4.60
C ALA A 9 -3.97 8.52 5.45
N LEU A 10 -3.98 7.34 4.84
CA LEU A 10 -4.17 6.07 5.56
C LEU A 10 -3.05 5.80 6.58
N CYS A 11 -1.79 6.05 6.21
CA CYS A 11 -0.67 5.88 7.14
C CYS A 11 -0.72 6.89 8.31
N GLU A 12 -1.10 8.14 8.08
CA GLU A 12 -1.28 9.13 9.16
C GLU A 12 -2.43 8.73 10.10
N GLU A 13 -3.54 8.18 9.55
CA GLU A 13 -4.65 7.64 10.34
C GLU A 13 -4.21 6.44 11.20
N ILE A 14 -3.50 5.48 10.61
CA ILE A 14 -3.08 4.25 11.29
C ILE A 14 -2.04 4.54 12.39
N THR A 15 -1.07 5.40 12.10
CA THR A 15 0.04 5.69 13.02
C THR A 15 -0.32 6.74 14.07
N GLY A 16 -1.36 7.54 13.83
CA GLY A 16 -1.70 8.72 14.64
C GLY A 16 -0.67 9.86 14.54
N ASN A 17 0.35 9.72 13.68
CA ASN A 17 1.44 10.68 13.53
C ASN A 17 1.34 11.36 12.16
N ARG A 18 1.65 12.66 12.11
CA ARG A 18 1.79 13.35 10.83
C ARG A 18 3.08 12.90 10.13
N MET A 19 2.97 12.53 8.87
CA MET A 19 4.12 12.17 8.05
C MET A 19 4.68 13.44 7.41
N ASP A 20 5.94 13.78 7.74
CA ASP A 20 6.65 14.83 7.02
C ASP A 20 7.18 14.27 5.70
N MET A 21 6.44 14.52 4.61
CA MET A 21 6.80 14.13 3.26
C MET A 21 6.99 15.38 2.40
N LYS A 22 8.17 15.51 1.78
CA LYS A 22 8.43 16.52 0.76
C LYS A 22 8.18 15.93 -0.63
N TYR A 23 7.34 16.61 -1.40
CA TYR A 23 7.15 16.30 -2.82
C TYR A 23 8.30 16.90 -3.62
N SER A 24 8.85 16.13 -4.55
CA SER A 24 9.84 16.59 -5.52
C SER A 24 9.24 16.38 -6.91
N ASP A 25 9.28 17.42 -7.75
CA ASP A 25 8.81 17.34 -9.13
C ASP A 25 9.74 16.48 -10.01
N GLN A 26 10.92 16.11 -9.50
CA GLN A 26 11.81 15.17 -10.15
C GLN A 26 11.38 13.73 -9.83
N ALA A 27 10.59 13.14 -10.74
CA ALA A 27 10.37 11.70 -10.73
C ALA A 27 11.70 10.96 -10.91
N ARG A 28 11.93 9.90 -10.14
CA ARG A 28 13.12 9.07 -10.31
C ARG A 28 13.07 8.43 -11.69
N ILE A 29 14.17 8.54 -12.44
CA ILE A 29 14.27 7.98 -13.79
C ILE A 29 14.03 6.47 -13.70
N GLY A 30 12.99 5.98 -14.38
CA GLY A 30 12.59 4.56 -14.38
C GLY A 30 11.46 4.18 -13.43
N ASP A 31 11.00 5.08 -12.54
CA ASP A 31 9.79 4.84 -11.75
C ASP A 31 8.55 4.92 -12.66
N HIS A 32 7.65 3.94 -12.53
CA HIS A 32 6.36 3.96 -13.21
C HIS A 32 5.41 4.88 -12.43
N ILE A 33 4.81 5.87 -13.11
CA ILE A 33 3.81 6.77 -12.52
C ILE A 33 2.63 5.98 -11.93
N TRP A 34 2.28 4.86 -12.57
CA TRP A 34 1.17 4.01 -12.17
C TRP A 34 1.44 2.56 -12.51
N TYR A 35 1.30 1.69 -11.50
CA TYR A 35 1.44 0.25 -11.68
C TYR A 35 0.33 -0.48 -10.92
N VAL A 36 -0.57 -1.12 -11.67
CA VAL A 36 -1.63 -1.96 -11.13
C VAL A 36 -1.63 -3.26 -11.92
N SER A 37 -1.41 -4.38 -11.25
CA SER A 37 -1.43 -5.70 -11.87
C SER A 37 -2.86 -6.15 -12.16
N ASP A 38 -3.07 -6.65 -13.37
CA ASP A 38 -4.28 -7.39 -13.71
C ASP A 38 -4.12 -8.86 -13.31
N VAL A 39 -4.94 -9.31 -12.35
CA VAL A 39 -4.91 -10.68 -11.83
C VAL A 39 -5.97 -11.59 -12.44
N ARG A 40 -6.75 -11.12 -13.43
CA ARG A 40 -7.86 -11.89 -14.02
C ARG A 40 -7.41 -13.26 -14.53
N LYS A 41 -6.26 -13.33 -15.20
CA LYS A 41 -5.66 -14.60 -15.68
C LYS A 41 -5.38 -15.60 -14.53
N PHE A 42 -5.01 -15.10 -13.36
CA PHE A 42 -4.78 -15.95 -12.19
C PHE A 42 -6.11 -16.43 -11.60
N GLN A 43 -7.10 -15.55 -11.51
CA GLN A 43 -8.46 -15.89 -11.08
C GLN A 43 -9.14 -16.89 -12.01
N GLU A 44 -8.91 -16.81 -13.32
CA GLU A 44 -9.42 -17.78 -14.30
C GLU A 44 -8.86 -19.19 -14.06
N HIS A 45 -7.58 -19.29 -13.68
CA HIS A 45 -6.95 -20.58 -13.35
C HIS A 45 -7.32 -21.10 -11.95
N TYR A 46 -7.65 -20.20 -11.03
CA TYR A 46 -7.98 -20.52 -9.63
C TYR A 46 -9.25 -19.76 -9.20
N PRO A 47 -10.45 -20.27 -9.55
CA PRO A 47 -11.72 -19.55 -9.35
C PRO A 47 -12.10 -19.37 -7.88
N GLU A 48 -11.64 -20.27 -7.00
CA GLU A 48 -11.82 -20.16 -5.55
C GLU A 48 -10.88 -19.11 -4.91
N TRP A 49 -9.91 -18.61 -5.67
CA TRP A 49 -9.00 -17.59 -5.17
C TRP A 49 -9.65 -16.21 -5.23
N THR A 50 -9.70 -15.56 -4.08
CA THR A 50 -10.15 -14.18 -3.94
C THR A 50 -9.16 -13.36 -3.11
N TYR A 51 -9.20 -12.05 -3.25
CA TYR A 51 -8.44 -11.14 -2.40
C TYR A 51 -8.88 -11.31 -0.95
N ARG A 52 -7.99 -11.83 -0.11
CA ARG A 52 -8.28 -12.10 1.30
C ARG A 52 -8.12 -10.88 2.20
N TYR A 53 -7.27 -9.94 1.82
CA TYR A 53 -6.93 -8.78 2.62
C TYR A 53 -7.18 -7.49 1.84
N GLY A 54 -7.88 -6.54 2.48
CA GLY A 54 -8.02 -5.19 1.98
C GLY A 54 -6.75 -4.37 2.23
N LEU A 55 -6.62 -3.26 1.50
CA LEU A 55 -5.47 -2.35 1.62
C LEU A 55 -5.25 -1.86 3.07
N LYS A 56 -6.32 -1.38 3.72
CA LYS A 56 -6.23 -0.85 5.09
C LYS A 56 -5.77 -1.92 6.08
N GLU A 57 -6.36 -3.12 5.98
CA GLU A 57 -6.00 -4.26 6.83
C GLU A 57 -4.53 -4.65 6.64
N THR A 58 -4.05 -4.71 5.39
CA THR A 58 -2.63 -4.97 5.10
C THR A 58 -1.72 -3.91 5.71
N LEU A 59 -2.06 -2.62 5.60
CA LEU A 59 -1.25 -1.54 6.18
C LEU A 59 -1.23 -1.59 7.71
N VAL A 60 -2.36 -1.88 8.36
CA VAL A 60 -2.44 -2.05 9.82
C VAL A 60 -1.57 -3.22 10.27
N GLN A 61 -1.67 -4.38 9.61
CA GLN A 61 -0.83 -5.54 9.95
C GLN A 61 0.67 -5.22 9.81
N ILE A 62 1.07 -4.52 8.75
CA ILE A 62 2.47 -4.10 8.57
C ILE A 62 2.89 -3.17 9.73
N PHE A 63 2.07 -2.19 10.08
CA PHE A 63 2.37 -1.26 11.17
C PHE A 63 2.54 -2.00 12.50
N GLU A 64 1.56 -2.84 12.88
CA GLU A 64 1.60 -3.61 14.13
C GLU A 64 2.83 -4.52 14.22
N GLU A 65 3.17 -5.23 13.14
CA GLU A 65 4.34 -6.11 13.11
C GLU A 65 5.66 -5.34 13.19
N MET A 66 5.75 -4.16 12.58
CA MET A 66 6.94 -3.30 12.71
C MET A 66 7.08 -2.75 14.13
N THR A 67 5.98 -2.33 14.77
CA THR A 67 6.02 -1.85 16.16
C THR A 67 6.43 -2.94 17.14
N LYS A 68 5.96 -4.18 16.95
CA LYS A 68 6.36 -5.33 17.78
C LYS A 68 7.85 -5.63 17.70
N ARG A 69 8.47 -5.48 16.53
CA ARG A 69 9.91 -5.75 16.31
C ARG A 69 10.83 -4.69 16.91
N MET A 70 10.30 -3.51 17.21
CA MET A 70 11.05 -2.40 17.79
C MET A 70 11.11 -2.43 19.33
N HIS A 71 10.35 -3.33 19.96
CA HIS A 71 10.38 -3.60 21.41
C HIS A 71 11.16 -4.91 21.66
#